data_AF-A0A2G4SQ54-F1
#
_entry.id   AF-A0A2G4SQ54-F1
#
_cell.length_a   1.000
_cell.length_b   1.000
_cell.length_c   1.000
_cell.angle_alpha   90.00
_cell.angle_beta   90.00
_cell.angle_gamma   90.00
#
_symmetry.space_group_name_H-M   'P 1'
#
loop_
_entity.id
_entity.type
_entity.pdbx_description
1 polymer ?
#
loop_
_entity_poly.entity_id
_entity_poly.type
_entity_poly.pdbx_seq_one_letter_code
_entity_poly.pdbx_strand_id
1 'polypeptide(L)'
;MNFSCGCLFDKSVKEPHFKKSKYFEDLSASFAINAKNEQLGAHYSWLVQMHKPILKQQPIYVEATFENPSDPQSPIHVPGVQLVHDTFEHPRYYFLSPALPSLDCKLYDVKLTAYTDKSKRQAIATHENQILSRINTDTCAKAEFMERMAQASKYAEWETKQ
;
A
#
# COMPACT_ATOMS: atom_id res chain seq x y z
N MET A 1 27.86 -0.58 6.01
CA MET A 1 27.87 -0.74 4.54
C MET A 1 26.57 -0.15 4.01
N ASN A 2 26.64 0.74 3.02
CA ASN A 2 25.47 1.41 2.46
C ASN A 2 24.68 0.41 1.60
N PHE A 3 23.41 0.18 1.96
CA PHE A 3 22.46 -0.52 1.11
C PHE A 3 22.03 0.46 0.01
N SER A 4 22.38 0.22 -1.25
CA SER A 4 22.13 1.17 -2.36
C SER A 4 20.64 1.46 -2.58
N CYS A 5 19.79 0.49 -2.23
CA CYS A 5 18.34 0.62 -2.29
C CYS A 5 17.75 1.32 -1.05
N GLY A 6 18.52 1.41 0.05
CA GLY A 6 18.02 1.85 1.34
C GLY A 6 17.96 3.37 1.47
N CYS A 7 16.89 3.86 2.08
CA CYS A 7 16.74 5.27 2.37
C CYS A 7 17.45 5.67 3.67
N LEU A 8 18.28 6.71 3.59
CA LEU A 8 18.77 7.43 4.77
C LEU A 8 17.79 8.55 5.08
N PHE A 9 16.75 8.24 5.86
CA PHE A 9 15.83 9.26 6.36
C PHE A 9 16.50 10.07 7.47
N ASP A 10 16.31 11.38 7.44
CA ASP A 10 16.62 12.20 8.60
C ASP A 10 15.63 11.92 9.74
N LYS A 11 15.95 12.38 10.96
CA LYS A 11 15.09 12.18 12.13
C LYS A 11 13.75 12.91 12.05
N SER A 12 13.50 13.71 11.01
CA SER A 12 12.28 14.49 10.85
C SER A 12 11.16 13.70 10.16
N VAL A 13 11.49 12.68 9.38
CA VAL A 13 10.51 11.78 8.76
C VAL A 13 9.92 10.85 9.81
N LYS A 14 8.64 11.07 10.14
CA LYS A 14 7.89 10.21 11.05
C LYS A 14 7.31 9.01 10.31
N GLU A 15 7.39 7.84 10.93
CA GLU A 15 6.72 6.65 10.40
C GLU A 15 5.20 6.86 10.40
N PRO A 16 4.51 6.59 9.29
CA PRO A 16 3.07 6.70 9.24
C PRO A 16 2.46 5.58 10.08
N HIS A 17 1.48 5.94 10.90
CA HIS A 17 0.70 4.96 11.67
C HIS A 17 -0.56 4.58 10.92
N PHE A 18 -1.01 3.34 11.09
CA PHE A 18 -2.33 2.91 10.61
C PHE A 18 -3.42 3.79 11.22
N LYS A 19 -4.30 4.29 10.36
CA LYS A 19 -5.37 5.21 10.72
C LYS A 19 -6.70 4.47 10.77
N LYS A 20 -7.59 5.03 11.59
CA LYS A 20 -8.98 4.59 11.74
C LYS A 20 -9.86 5.82 11.53
N SER A 21 -10.61 5.82 10.44
CA SER A 21 -11.58 6.86 10.08
C SER A 21 -12.98 6.50 10.59
N LYS A 22 -14.00 7.29 10.20
CA LYS A 22 -15.39 7.01 10.57
C LYS A 22 -15.88 5.64 10.09
N TYR A 23 -15.42 5.16 8.94
CA TYR A 23 -15.93 3.93 8.31
C TYR A 23 -14.86 2.88 8.06
N PHE A 24 -13.62 3.31 7.85
CA PHE A 24 -12.51 2.47 7.40
C PHE A 24 -11.33 2.49 8.36
N GLU A 25 -10.63 1.37 8.44
CA GLU A 25 -9.42 1.16 9.25
C GLU A 25 -8.33 0.48 8.43
N ASP A 26 -7.13 1.02 8.48
CA ASP A 26 -5.94 0.43 7.89
C ASP A 26 -5.57 -0.87 8.62
N LEU A 27 -5.39 -1.96 7.86
CA LEU A 27 -4.86 -3.22 8.37
C LEU A 27 -3.42 -3.49 7.95
N SER A 28 -3.05 -3.05 6.73
CA SER A 28 -1.70 -3.18 6.20
C SER A 28 -1.51 -2.19 5.06
N ALA A 29 -0.35 -1.53 4.99
CA ALA A 29 -0.01 -0.60 3.92
C ALA A 29 1.49 -0.68 3.64
N SER A 30 1.86 -1.09 2.42
CA SER A 30 3.26 -1.32 2.06
C SER A 30 3.49 -1.26 0.55
N PHE A 31 4.75 -1.42 0.14
CA PHE A 31 5.12 -1.67 -1.24
C PHE A 31 5.46 -3.16 -1.42
N ALA A 32 4.81 -3.82 -2.37
CA ALA A 32 5.16 -5.17 -2.79
C ALA A 32 6.22 -5.09 -3.90
N ILE A 33 7.37 -5.73 -3.70
CA ILE A 33 8.47 -5.75 -4.67
C ILE A 33 8.47 -7.08 -5.41
N ASN A 34 8.37 -7.01 -6.74
CA ASN A 34 8.51 -8.14 -7.64
C ASN A 34 9.95 -8.21 -8.16
N ALA A 35 10.68 -9.24 -7.74
CA ALA A 35 12.06 -9.46 -8.13
C ALA A 35 12.25 -10.50 -9.25
N LYS A 36 11.16 -10.96 -9.90
CA LYS A 36 11.24 -11.98 -10.96
C LYS A 36 11.98 -11.48 -12.20
N ASN A 37 11.85 -10.20 -12.56
CA ASN A 37 12.45 -9.60 -13.75
C ASN A 37 13.78 -8.90 -13.43
N GLU A 38 14.60 -8.57 -14.43
CA GLU A 38 15.88 -7.85 -14.23
C GLU A 38 15.70 -6.50 -13.52
N GLN A 39 14.58 -5.82 -13.77
CA GLN A 39 14.15 -4.64 -13.02
C GLN A 39 13.24 -5.04 -11.86
N LEU A 40 13.45 -4.43 -10.69
CA LEU A 40 12.58 -4.58 -9.52
C LEU A 40 11.29 -3.78 -9.77
N GLY A 41 10.17 -4.47 -9.96
CA GLY A 41 8.86 -3.82 -10.07
C GLY A 41 8.28 -3.59 -8.68
N ALA A 42 7.89 -2.37 -8.34
CA ALA A 42 7.19 -2.10 -7.09
C ALA A 42 5.68 -1.91 -7.31
N HIS A 43 4.87 -2.22 -6.30
CA HIS A 43 3.43 -2.03 -6.33
C HIS A 43 2.97 -1.48 -4.99
N TYR A 44 2.06 -0.50 -4.99
CA TYR A 44 1.30 -0.19 -3.78
C TYR A 44 0.47 -1.41 -3.39
N SER A 45 0.53 -1.79 -2.12
CA SER A 45 -0.25 -2.87 -1.52
C SER A 45 -0.93 -2.35 -0.26
N TRP A 46 -2.25 -2.19 -0.30
CA TRP A 46 -3.02 -1.58 0.78
C TRP A 46 -4.25 -2.42 1.13
N LEU A 47 -4.40 -2.76 2.41
CA LEU A 47 -5.49 -3.54 2.96
C LEU A 47 -6.26 -2.70 3.99
N VAL A 48 -7.56 -2.54 3.75
CA VAL A 48 -8.44 -1.71 4.57
C VAL A 48 -9.67 -2.52 4.98
N GLN A 49 -10.14 -2.32 6.20
CA GLN A 49 -11.37 -2.92 6.73
C GLN A 49 -12.48 -1.87 6.88
N MET A 50 -13.69 -2.18 6.42
CA MET A 50 -14.88 -1.37 6.70
C MET A 50 -15.50 -1.77 8.04
N HIS A 51 -14.96 -1.23 9.13
CA HIS A 51 -15.38 -1.58 10.50
C HIS A 51 -16.76 -1.05 10.91
N LYS A 52 -17.35 -0.16 10.08
CA LYS A 52 -18.67 0.43 10.30
C LYS A 52 -19.39 0.53 8.96
N PRO A 53 -20.66 0.07 8.88
CA PRO A 53 -21.40 0.11 7.62
C PRO A 53 -21.65 1.55 7.19
N ILE A 54 -21.42 1.84 5.90
CA ILE A 54 -21.69 3.16 5.31
C ILE A 54 -23.18 3.27 4.95
N LEU A 55 -23.71 2.26 4.25
CA LEU A 55 -25.12 2.14 3.89
C LEU A 55 -25.61 0.75 4.31
N LYS A 56 -26.82 0.67 4.88
CA LYS A 56 -27.34 -0.57 5.46
C LYS A 56 -27.69 -1.66 4.43
N GLN A 57 -27.88 -1.33 3.14
CA GLN A 57 -28.55 -2.23 2.19
C GLN A 57 -28.04 -2.18 0.73
N GLN A 58 -26.96 -1.45 0.42
CA GLN A 58 -26.45 -1.39 -0.96
C GLN A 58 -24.97 -1.73 -1.03
N PRO A 59 -24.53 -2.52 -2.02
CA PRO A 59 -23.12 -2.73 -2.28
C PRO A 59 -22.52 -1.38 -2.68
N ILE A 60 -21.47 -0.97 -1.99
CA ILE A 60 -20.72 0.24 -2.31
C ILE A 60 -19.62 -0.08 -3.32
N TYR A 61 -19.22 0.92 -4.09
CA TYR A 61 -18.00 0.84 -4.88
C TYR A 61 -16.87 1.56 -4.15
N VAL A 62 -15.72 0.92 -3.98
CA VAL A 62 -14.53 1.53 -3.37
C VAL A 62 -13.38 1.58 -4.37
N GLU A 63 -12.66 2.69 -4.35
CA GLU A 63 -11.50 2.93 -5.20
C GLU A 63 -10.40 3.59 -4.38
N ALA A 64 -9.17 3.10 -4.55
CA ALA A 64 -7.98 3.78 -4.07
C ALA A 64 -7.44 4.72 -5.14
N THR A 65 -6.90 5.84 -4.69
CA THR A 65 -6.12 6.80 -5.45
C THR A 65 -4.73 6.82 -4.83
N PHE A 66 -3.73 6.44 -5.61
CA PHE A 66 -2.33 6.45 -5.23
C PHE A 66 -1.60 7.56 -5.97
N GLU A 67 -0.63 8.18 -5.31
CA GLU A 67 0.36 9.00 -6.02
C GLU A 67 1.04 8.18 -7.13
N ASN A 68 1.29 8.82 -8.27
CA ASN A 68 2.11 8.24 -9.32
C ASN A 68 3.53 8.80 -9.22
N PRO A 69 4.53 7.95 -8.91
CA PRO A 69 5.92 8.41 -8.75
C PRO A 69 6.50 9.08 -9.99
N SER A 70 6.11 8.68 -11.20
CA SER A 70 6.65 9.26 -12.44
C SER A 70 5.88 10.47 -12.96
N ASP A 71 4.64 10.66 -12.52
CA ASP A 71 3.81 11.81 -12.92
C ASP A 71 2.80 12.18 -11.81
N PRO A 72 3.16 13.08 -10.89
CA PRO A 72 2.29 13.50 -9.80
C PRO A 72 0.94 14.11 -10.25
N GLN A 73 0.81 14.56 -11.50
CA GLN A 73 -0.45 15.11 -12.02
C GLN A 73 -1.42 14.03 -12.50
N SER A 74 -0.94 12.79 -12.66
CA SER A 74 -1.74 11.65 -13.13
C SER A 74 -1.79 10.54 -12.07
N PRO A 75 -2.62 10.69 -11.01
CA PRO A 75 -2.73 9.71 -9.95
C PRO A 75 -3.25 8.35 -10.46
N ILE A 76 -2.87 7.28 -9.77
CA ILE A 76 -3.24 5.91 -10.13
C ILE A 76 -4.54 5.56 -9.40
N HIS A 77 -5.59 5.29 -10.17
CA HIS A 77 -6.88 4.85 -9.64
C HIS A 77 -7.00 3.33 -9.70
N VAL A 78 -7.32 2.70 -8.58
CA VAL A 78 -7.38 1.24 -8.46
C VAL A 78 -8.71 0.82 -7.81
N PRO A 79 -9.55 0.03 -8.48
CA PRO A 79 -10.74 -0.52 -7.84
C PRO A 79 -10.36 -1.48 -6.72
N GLY A 80 -11.07 -1.43 -5.60
CA GLY A 80 -10.84 -2.36 -4.50
C GLY A 80 -11.34 -3.76 -4.82
N VAL A 81 -10.53 -4.77 -4.50
CA VAL A 81 -10.95 -6.17 -4.50
C VAL A 81 -11.49 -6.50 -3.12
N GLN A 82 -12.78 -6.76 -3.02
CA GLN A 82 -13.36 -7.21 -1.75
C GLN A 82 -12.92 -8.65 -1.47
N LEU A 83 -12.26 -8.85 -0.33
CA LEU A 83 -11.87 -10.18 0.13
C LEU A 83 -13.07 -10.86 0.80
N VAL A 84 -13.31 -12.11 0.43
CA VAL A 84 -14.40 -12.93 0.97
C VAL A 84 -13.80 -14.07 1.76
N HIS A 85 -14.10 -14.13 3.06
CA HIS A 85 -13.74 -15.23 3.94
C HIS A 85 -14.74 -15.32 5.09
N ASP A 86 -15.12 -16.53 5.49
CA ASP A 86 -16.21 -16.77 6.46
C ASP A 86 -15.91 -16.22 7.86
N THR A 87 -14.64 -15.96 8.18
CA THR A 87 -14.19 -15.48 9.49
C THR A 87 -14.04 -13.95 9.56
N PHE A 88 -14.25 -13.22 8.46
CA PHE A 88 -14.11 -11.76 8.50
C PHE A 88 -15.35 -11.13 9.13
N GLU A 89 -15.17 -10.54 10.31
CA GLU A 89 -16.22 -9.79 11.02
C GLU A 89 -16.73 -8.58 10.21
N HIS A 90 -15.89 -8.05 9.32
CA HIS A 90 -16.14 -6.85 8.54
C HIS A 90 -15.62 -7.01 7.10
N PRO A 91 -16.25 -6.39 6.09
CA PRO A 91 -15.73 -6.38 4.72
C PRO A 91 -14.32 -5.81 4.66
N ARG A 92 -13.43 -6.51 3.94
CA ARG A 92 -12.04 -6.10 3.72
C ARG A 92 -11.82 -5.84 2.24
N TYR A 93 -11.06 -4.79 1.95
CA TYR A 93 -10.76 -4.38 0.59
C TYR A 93 -9.24 -4.34 0.42
N TYR A 94 -8.77 -5.05 -0.60
CA TYR A 94 -7.38 -5.07 -1.00
C TYR A 94 -7.20 -4.24 -2.27
N PHE A 95 -6.18 -3.39 -2.27
CA PHE A 95 -5.81 -2.53 -3.38
C PHE A 95 -4.36 -2.83 -3.77
N LEU A 96 -4.16 -3.17 -5.04
CA LEU A 96 -2.85 -3.45 -5.63
C LEU A 96 -2.68 -2.59 -6.87
N SER A 97 -1.69 -1.70 -6.88
CA SER A 97 -1.42 -0.90 -8.08
C SER A 97 -0.80 -1.74 -9.21
N PRO A 98 -0.89 -1.27 -10.46
CA PRO A 98 0.06 -1.68 -11.49
C PRO A 98 1.52 -1.49 -11.03
N ALA A 99 2.44 -2.10 -11.77
CA ALA A 99 3.87 -1.91 -11.52
C ALA A 99 4.23 -0.43 -11.65
N LEU A 100 4.87 0.07 -10.61
CA LEU A 100 5.41 1.42 -10.57
C LEU A 100 6.76 1.42 -11.31
N PRO A 101 7.02 2.45 -12.12
CA PRO A 101 8.28 2.56 -12.85
C PRO A 101 9.45 2.82 -11.89
N SER A 102 9.20 3.56 -10.81
CA SER A 102 10.17 3.85 -9.76
C SER A 102 9.50 4.11 -8.41
N LEU A 103 10.31 4.07 -7.35
CA LEU A 103 10.01 4.53 -6.02
C LEU A 103 11.16 5.40 -5.50
N ASP A 104 10.77 6.47 -4.82
CA ASP A 104 11.64 7.37 -4.09
C ASP A 104 11.57 7.12 -2.59
N CYS A 105 12.58 7.61 -1.89
CA CYS A 105 12.59 7.69 -0.44
C CYS A 105 11.66 8.81 0.07
N LYS A 106 10.36 8.55 0.13
CA LYS A 106 9.39 9.49 0.69
C LYS A 106 8.14 8.82 1.25
N LEU A 107 7.32 9.64 1.89
CA LEU A 107 5.91 9.33 2.18
C LEU A 107 5.10 9.55 0.91
N TYR A 108 4.33 8.54 0.53
CA TYR A 108 3.36 8.63 -0.55
C TYR A 108 1.96 8.69 0.04
N ASP A 109 1.19 9.71 -0.33
CA ASP A 109 -0.20 9.84 0.05
C ASP A 109 -1.06 8.80 -0.68
N VAL A 110 -1.97 8.20 0.07
CA VAL A 110 -2.94 7.25 -0.45
C VAL A 110 -4.33 7.62 0.05
N LYS A 111 -5.32 7.51 -0.84
CA LYS A 111 -6.70 7.87 -0.54
C LYS A 111 -7.67 6.81 -1.03
N LEU A 112 -8.52 6.34 -0.14
CA LEU A 112 -9.69 5.54 -0.47
C LEU A 112 -10.90 6.46 -0.57
N THR A 113 -11.68 6.28 -1.63
CA THR A 113 -13.00 6.90 -1.78
C THR A 113 -14.05 5.81 -1.99
N ALA A 114 -15.10 5.86 -1.18
CA ALA A 114 -16.30 5.04 -1.34
C ALA A 114 -17.38 5.84 -2.07
N TYR A 115 -18.04 5.18 -3.01
CA TYR A 115 -19.11 5.71 -3.84
C TYR A 115 -20.35 4.82 -3.72
N THR A 116 -21.51 5.37 -4.08
CA THR A 116 -22.76 4.59 -4.17
C THR A 116 -22.64 3.44 -5.15
N ASP A 117 -21.95 3.66 -6.27
CA ASP A 117 -21.80 2.73 -7.37
C ASP A 117 -20.62 3.11 -8.28
N LYS A 118 -20.42 2.33 -9.36
CA LYS A 118 -19.32 2.51 -10.32
C LYS A 118 -19.41 3.78 -11.18
N SER A 119 -20.52 4.52 -11.16
CA SER A 119 -20.63 5.81 -11.85
C SER A 119 -19.80 6.90 -11.19
N LYS A 120 -19.38 6.69 -9.93
CA LYS A 120 -18.56 7.62 -9.13
C LYS A 120 -19.16 9.03 -8.99
N ARG A 121 -20.47 9.19 -9.24
CA ARG A 121 -21.15 10.50 -9.19
C ARG A 121 -21.20 11.10 -7.80
N GLN A 122 -21.29 10.25 -6.77
CA GLN A 122 -21.40 10.69 -5.38
C GLN A 122 -20.44 9.91 -4.50
N ALA A 123 -19.44 10.61 -3.97
CA ALA A 123 -18.60 10.11 -2.90
C ALA A 123 -19.39 10.14 -1.58
N ILE A 124 -19.37 9.04 -0.83
CA ILE A 124 -20.12 8.85 0.42
C ILE A 124 -19.20 8.70 1.64
N ALA A 125 -17.93 8.34 1.44
CA ALA A 125 -16.91 8.33 2.47
C ALA A 125 -15.51 8.41 1.86
N THR A 126 -14.55 8.91 2.62
CA THR A 126 -13.13 8.91 2.28
C THR A 126 -12.29 8.40 3.46
N HIS A 127 -11.10 7.90 3.15
CA HIS A 127 -10.10 7.49 4.12
C HIS A 127 -8.72 7.74 3.54
N GLU A 128 -7.85 8.42 4.28
CA GLU A 128 -6.56 8.91 3.78
C GLU A 128 -5.44 8.44 4.71
N ASN A 129 -4.37 7.91 4.12
CA ASN A 129 -3.19 7.44 4.82
C ASN A 129 -1.92 7.79 4.03
N GLN A 130 -0.75 7.45 4.56
CA GLN A 130 0.53 7.60 3.89
C GLN A 130 1.30 6.28 3.97
N ILE A 131 2.06 5.96 2.92
CA ILE A 131 2.92 4.79 2.87
C ILE A 131 4.36 5.28 2.73
N LEU A 132 5.20 4.93 3.71
CA LEU A 132 6.62 5.24 3.67
C LEU A 132 7.34 4.24 2.75
N SER A 133 7.89 4.73 1.65
CA SER A 133 8.82 3.92 0.86
C SER A 133 10.19 3.98 1.51
N ARG A 134 10.75 2.83 1.91
CA ARG A 134 12.14 2.72 2.37
C ARG A 134 13.11 2.29 1.29
N ILE A 135 12.62 2.27 0.05
CA ILE A 135 13.35 1.80 -1.11
C ILE A 135 13.43 2.94 -2.12
N ASN A 136 14.63 3.26 -2.57
CA ASN A 136 14.83 4.00 -3.82
C ASN A 136 15.14 2.98 -4.91
N THR A 137 14.24 2.80 -5.89
CA THR A 137 14.46 1.82 -6.96
C THR A 137 15.39 2.33 -8.05
N ASP A 138 15.54 3.64 -8.22
CA ASP A 138 16.41 4.23 -9.25
C ASP A 138 17.89 3.96 -8.96
N THR A 139 18.24 3.88 -7.68
CA THR A 139 19.61 3.55 -7.24
C THR A 139 19.79 2.09 -6.85
N CYS A 140 18.75 1.26 -6.99
CA CYS A 140 18.76 -0.10 -6.47
C CYS A 140 19.30 -1.13 -7.47
N ALA A 141 20.43 -1.73 -7.15
CA ALA A 141 20.93 -2.90 -7.88
C ALA A 141 20.17 -4.16 -7.48
N LYS A 142 19.51 -4.85 -8.43
CA LYS A 142 18.74 -6.08 -8.18
C LYS A 142 19.53 -7.14 -7.39
N ALA A 143 20.78 -7.39 -7.76
CA ALA A 143 21.62 -8.39 -7.10
C ALA A 143 21.84 -8.06 -5.62
N GLU A 144 22.13 -6.79 -5.31
CA GLU A 144 22.30 -6.32 -3.94
C GLU A 144 20.98 -6.39 -3.15
N PHE A 145 19.86 -6.02 -3.75
CA PHE A 145 18.54 -6.15 -3.13
C PHE A 145 18.24 -7.59 -2.71
N MET A 146 18.43 -8.53 -3.64
CA MET A 146 18.18 -9.95 -3.37
C MET A 146 19.12 -10.50 -2.29
N GLU A 147 20.40 -10.13 -2.32
CA GLU A 147 21.36 -10.53 -1.29
C GLU A 147 20.96 -10.00 0.10
N ARG A 148 20.61 -8.72 0.19
CA ARG A 148 20.23 -8.07 1.44
C ARG A 148 18.92 -8.58 2.00
N MET A 149 17.92 -8.81 1.16
CA MET A 149 16.65 -9.42 1.59
C MET A 149 16.84 -10.86 2.04
N ALA A 150 17.69 -11.64 1.38
CA ALA A 150 18.04 -13.00 1.82
C ALA A 150 18.85 -13.02 3.12
N GLN A 151 19.66 -11.99 3.40
CA GLN A 151 20.31 -11.81 4.70
C GLN A 151 19.27 -11.43 5.76
N ALA A 152 18.41 -10.45 5.49
CA ALA A 152 17.37 -10.00 6.42
C ALA A 152 16.38 -11.11 6.77
N SER A 153 16.01 -11.97 5.81
CA SER A 153 15.12 -13.10 6.06
C SER A 153 15.70 -14.13 7.02
N LYS A 154 17.03 -14.24 7.13
CA LYS A 154 17.70 -15.11 8.12
C LYS A 154 17.59 -14.58 9.54
N TYR A 155 17.45 -13.26 9.70
CA TYR A 155 17.28 -12.60 11.00
C TYR A 155 15.82 -12.39 11.37
N ALA A 156 14.92 -12.44 10.39
CA ALA A 156 13.49 -12.48 10.59
C ALA A 156 13.07 -13.92 10.93
N GLU A 157 13.50 -14.45 12.09
CA GLU A 157 12.93 -15.66 12.66
C GLU A 157 11.52 -15.34 13.19
N TRP A 158 10.51 -15.46 12.33
CA TRP A 158 9.09 -15.55 12.73
C TRP A 158 8.66 -17.01 12.97
N GLU A 159 9.62 -17.93 12.95
CA GLU A 159 9.44 -19.33 13.35
C GLU A 159 10.31 -19.62 14.58
N THR A 160 9.83 -19.30 15.78
CA THR A 160 10.05 -20.09 17.02
C THR A 160 9.36 -19.42 18.22
N LYS A 161 8.04 -19.31 18.17
CA LYS A 161 7.18 -19.47 19.37
C LYS A 161 5.85 -20.07 18.92
N GLN A 162 5.87 -21.38 18.65
CA GLN A 162 4.72 -22.24 18.90
C GLN A 162 4.68 -22.56 20.39
#